data_AF-A0A430RA24-F1
#
_entry.id   AF-A0A430RA24-F1
#
_cell.length_a   1.000
_cell.length_b   1.000
_cell.length_c   1.000
_cell.angle_alpha   90.00
_cell.angle_beta   90.00
_cell.angle_gamma   90.00
#
_symmetry.space_group_name_H-M   'P 1'
#
loop_
_entity.id
_entity.type
_entity.pdbx_description
1 polymer ?
#
loop_
_entity_poly.entity_id
_entity_poly.type
_entity_poly.pdbx_seq_one_letter_code
_entity_poly.pdbx_strand_id
1 'polypeptide(L)'
;PPLPLYLFLEHPGVERPEELRLAALFMEHLLAGLRGAGYREELERQARTDWLTGLGNRRALERALREGLARGEVLMVMDLDGLKALNDREGHLAGDALLRRFGACLQALARSHGGRGFRLGGDEFALILPERALGEARRALEAFPVSLGVARAEEGQGQALLELADQRMYWAKRRKKRQTPSSAT
;
A
#
# COMPACT_ATOMS: atom_id res chain seq x y z
N PRO A 1 26.01 -27.20 16.61
CA PRO A 1 26.44 -26.24 15.56
C PRO A 1 27.08 -27.00 14.37
N PRO A 2 26.75 -26.72 13.10
CA PRO A 2 27.52 -27.31 12.02
C PRO A 2 28.94 -26.76 12.10
N LEU A 3 29.94 -27.64 12.01
CA LEU A 3 31.34 -27.25 11.96
C LEU A 3 31.54 -26.35 10.72
N PRO A 4 32.34 -25.30 10.82
CA PRO A 4 32.57 -24.44 9.68
C PRO A 4 33.31 -25.13 8.54
N LEU A 5 32.97 -24.73 7.30
CA LEU A 5 33.44 -25.33 6.04
C LEU A 5 34.96 -25.22 5.80
N TYR A 6 35.67 -24.39 6.58
CA TYR A 6 37.09 -24.10 6.41
C TYR A 6 38.05 -25.14 7.03
N LEU A 7 37.53 -26.15 7.74
CA LEU A 7 38.37 -27.15 8.40
C LEU A 7 38.93 -28.23 7.45
N PHE A 8 38.54 -28.25 6.16
CA PHE A 8 38.95 -29.28 5.20
C PHE A 8 39.26 -28.75 3.79
N LEU A 9 39.79 -27.53 3.66
CA LEU A 9 40.28 -27.03 2.37
C LEU A 9 41.82 -27.12 2.32
N GLU A 10 42.35 -28.35 2.38
CA GLU A 10 43.66 -28.66 1.81
C GLU A 10 43.41 -29.34 0.47
N HIS A 11 43.51 -28.58 -0.62
CA HIS A 11 43.43 -29.13 -1.97
C HIS A 11 44.86 -29.28 -2.51
N PRO A 12 45.29 -30.48 -2.97
CA PRO A 12 46.69 -30.77 -3.33
C PRO A 12 47.24 -30.00 -4.53
N GLY A 13 46.49 -29.02 -5.05
CA GLY A 13 46.89 -28.14 -6.16
C GLY A 13 46.82 -26.65 -5.82
N VAL A 14 46.66 -26.27 -4.54
CA VAL A 14 46.60 -24.87 -4.13
C VAL A 14 47.77 -24.55 -3.21
N GLU A 15 48.71 -23.75 -3.71
CA GLU A 15 49.99 -23.46 -3.06
C GLU A 15 49.87 -22.52 -1.86
N ARG A 16 48.75 -21.78 -1.73
CA ARG A 16 48.51 -20.81 -0.65
C ARG A 16 47.16 -21.04 0.05
N PRO A 17 47.08 -22.00 0.99
CA PRO A 17 45.86 -22.35 1.70
C PRO A 17 45.20 -21.18 2.45
N GLU A 18 45.98 -20.17 2.86
CA GLU A 18 45.49 -18.93 3.46
C GLU A 18 44.60 -18.10 2.53
N GLU A 19 44.87 -18.09 1.22
CA GLU A 19 44.06 -17.35 0.24
C GLU A 19 42.69 -18.03 0.04
N LEU A 20 42.65 -19.37 0.04
CA LEU A 20 41.40 -20.13 0.01
C LEU A 20 40.55 -19.91 1.26
N ARG A 21 41.20 -19.88 2.44
CA ARG A 21 40.51 -19.60 3.71
C ARG A 21 39.95 -18.19 3.72
N LEU A 22 40.70 -17.22 3.21
CA LEU A 22 40.23 -15.84 3.11
C LEU A 22 39.04 -15.73 2.13
N ALA A 23 39.10 -16.41 0.98
CA ALA A 23 38.00 -16.46 0.01
C ALA A 23 36.74 -17.12 0.59
N ALA A 24 36.89 -18.23 1.33
CA ALA A 24 35.78 -18.91 2.00
C ALA A 24 35.12 -18.01 3.07
N LEU A 25 35.92 -17.28 3.87
CA LEU A 25 35.42 -16.32 4.85
C LEU A 25 34.65 -15.17 4.19
N PHE A 26 35.15 -14.69 3.05
CA PHE A 26 34.51 -13.64 2.26
C PHE A 26 33.18 -14.13 1.67
N MET A 27 33.13 -15.36 1.15
CA MET A 27 31.90 -15.97 0.65
C MET A 27 30.85 -16.16 1.74
N GLU A 28 31.23 -16.58 2.95
CA GLU A 28 30.30 -16.66 4.07
C GLU A 28 29.70 -15.29 4.43
N HIS A 29 30.54 -14.25 4.50
CA HIS A 29 30.08 -12.88 4.73
C HIS A 29 29.15 -12.39 3.60
N LEU A 30 29.49 -12.67 2.34
CA LEU A 30 28.69 -12.29 1.18
C LEU A 30 27.32 -12.99 1.21
N LEU A 31 27.30 -14.30 1.47
CA LEU A 31 26.07 -15.10 1.56
C LEU A 31 25.19 -14.70 2.74
N ALA A 32 25.78 -14.32 3.88
CA ALA A 32 25.04 -13.79 5.02
C ALA A 32 24.42 -12.42 4.70
N GLY A 33 25.16 -11.55 4.03
CA GLY A 33 24.68 -10.24 3.55
C GLY A 33 23.51 -10.37 2.58
N LEU A 34 23.61 -11.26 1.58
CA LEU A 34 22.55 -11.52 0.60
C LEU A 34 21.28 -12.09 1.25
N ARG A 35 21.42 -13.03 2.20
CA ARG A 35 20.27 -13.55 2.98
C ARG A 35 19.62 -12.47 3.84
N GLY A 36 20.43 -11.61 4.47
CA GLY A 36 19.94 -10.47 5.24
C GLY A 36 19.18 -9.45 4.37
N ALA A 37 19.63 -9.20 3.15
CA ALA A 37 18.96 -8.29 2.22
C ALA A 37 17.59 -8.84 1.77
N GLY A 38 17.53 -10.11 1.32
CA GLY A 38 16.27 -10.72 0.90
C GLY A 38 15.25 -10.88 2.03
N TYR A 39 15.71 -11.21 3.25
CA TYR A 39 14.83 -11.29 4.42
C TYR A 39 14.28 -9.94 4.85
N ARG A 40 15.10 -8.87 4.77
CA ARG A 40 14.65 -7.49 5.03
C ARG A 40 13.61 -7.04 4.01
N GLU A 41 13.80 -7.34 2.74
CA GLU A 41 12.87 -6.97 1.68
C GLU A 41 11.51 -7.67 1.83
N GLU A 42 11.50 -8.96 2.19
CA GLU A 42 10.26 -9.70 2.48
C GLU A 42 9.56 -9.18 3.74
N LEU A 43 10.30 -8.87 4.81
CA LEU A 43 9.76 -8.21 6.01
C LEU A 43 9.18 -6.83 5.69
N GLU A 44 9.85 -6.04 4.86
CA GLU A 44 9.35 -4.74 4.41
C GLU A 44 8.10 -4.87 3.55
N ARG A 45 8.03 -5.89 2.70
CA ARG A 45 6.85 -6.19 1.87
C ARG A 45 5.65 -6.56 2.75
N GLN A 46 5.84 -7.47 3.71
CA GLN A 46 4.80 -7.82 4.69
C GLN A 46 4.37 -6.61 5.53
N ALA A 47 5.32 -5.74 5.89
CA ALA A 47 5.03 -4.50 6.61
C ALA A 47 4.36 -3.41 5.75
N ARG A 48 4.12 -3.64 4.45
CA ARG A 48 3.53 -2.68 3.50
C ARG A 48 2.14 -3.08 3.01
N THR A 49 1.60 -4.20 3.46
CA THR A 49 0.25 -4.65 3.09
C THR A 49 -0.71 -4.51 4.26
N ASP A 50 -1.94 -4.10 3.99
CA ASP A 50 -3.02 -4.14 4.95
C ASP A 50 -3.57 -5.57 5.06
N TRP A 51 -3.53 -6.14 6.26
CA TRP A 51 -3.88 -7.54 6.50
C TRP A 51 -5.36 -7.86 6.25
N LEU A 52 -6.26 -6.86 6.35
CA LEU A 52 -7.69 -7.08 6.19
C LEU A 52 -8.10 -7.08 4.71
N THR A 53 -7.55 -6.15 3.93
CA THR A 53 -7.98 -5.88 2.55
C THR A 53 -7.00 -6.38 1.49
N GLY A 54 -5.75 -6.68 1.86
CA GLY A 54 -4.69 -7.07 0.93
C GLY A 54 -4.16 -5.92 0.05
N LEU A 55 -4.63 -4.68 0.28
CA LEU A 55 -4.12 -3.48 -0.38
C LEU A 55 -2.76 -3.05 0.21
N GLY A 56 -2.08 -2.12 -0.44
CA GLY A 56 -0.95 -1.42 0.20
C GLY A 56 -1.43 -0.69 1.45
N ASN A 57 -0.62 -0.59 2.49
CA ASN A 57 -0.95 0.21 3.67
C ASN A 57 -0.44 1.65 3.52
N ARG A 58 -0.62 2.47 4.57
CA ARG A 58 -0.13 3.86 4.61
C ARG A 58 1.35 3.99 4.22
N ARG A 59 2.22 3.09 4.69
CA ARG A 59 3.66 3.12 4.37
C ARG A 59 3.92 2.86 2.89
N ALA A 60 3.12 2.00 2.26
CA ALA A 60 3.20 1.76 0.82
C ALA A 60 2.78 2.99 0.02
N LEU A 61 1.73 3.71 0.46
CA LEU A 61 1.34 4.98 -0.18
C LEU A 61 2.44 6.03 -0.04
N GLU A 62 2.97 6.25 1.17
CA GLU A 62 4.05 7.22 1.41
C GLU A 62 5.27 6.96 0.54
N ARG A 63 5.60 5.68 0.31
CA ARG A 63 6.65 5.30 -0.64
C ARG A 63 6.28 5.67 -2.08
N ALA A 64 5.08 5.31 -2.54
CA ALA A 64 4.63 5.64 -3.89
C ALA A 64 4.59 7.17 -4.14
N LEU A 65 4.21 7.96 -3.14
CA LEU A 65 4.20 9.42 -3.21
C LEU A 65 5.62 10.00 -3.27
N ARG A 66 6.58 9.41 -2.55
CA ARG A 66 8.01 9.79 -2.62
C ARG A 66 8.63 9.43 -3.97
N GLU A 67 8.25 8.30 -4.55
CA GLU A 67 8.65 7.90 -5.90
C GLU A 67 8.04 8.81 -6.98
N GLY A 68 6.93 9.48 -6.65
CA GLY A 68 6.23 10.40 -7.54
C GLY A 68 5.16 9.70 -8.37
N LEU A 69 4.18 10.48 -8.82
CA LEU A 69 3.18 10.02 -9.78
C LEU A 69 3.64 10.38 -11.19
N ALA A 70 3.41 9.47 -12.14
CA ALA A 70 3.64 9.74 -13.55
C ALA A 70 2.64 10.77 -14.07
N ARG A 71 3.04 11.53 -15.10
CA ARG A 71 2.14 12.48 -15.77
C ARG A 71 0.89 11.76 -16.29
N GLY A 72 -0.28 12.34 -16.06
CA GLY A 72 -1.56 11.70 -16.36
C GLY A 72 -1.97 10.58 -15.39
N GLU A 73 -1.29 10.39 -14.25
CA GLU A 73 -1.86 9.68 -13.09
C GLU A 73 -2.63 10.66 -12.18
N VAL A 74 -3.58 10.11 -11.44
CA VAL A 74 -4.31 10.81 -10.38
C VAL A 74 -4.23 10.03 -9.08
N LEU A 75 -4.20 10.77 -7.96
CA LEU A 75 -4.40 10.26 -6.62
C LEU A 75 -5.86 10.49 -6.22
N MET A 76 -6.57 9.42 -5.92
CA MET A 76 -7.88 9.44 -5.26
C MET A 76 -7.69 9.15 -3.77
N VAL A 77 -8.25 10.01 -2.91
CA VAL A 77 -8.39 9.76 -1.47
C VAL A 77 -9.86 9.58 -1.15
N MET A 78 -10.17 8.54 -0.38
CA MET A 78 -11.53 8.07 -0.15
C MET A 78 -11.74 7.77 1.33
N ASP A 79 -12.94 8.07 1.81
CA ASP A 79 -13.39 7.79 3.16
C ASP A 79 -14.76 7.11 3.08
N LEU A 80 -14.87 5.88 3.64
CA LEU A 80 -16.13 5.15 3.70
C LEU A 80 -17.05 5.78 4.75
N ASP A 81 -18.13 6.40 4.28
CA ASP A 81 -19.12 7.06 5.11
C ASP A 81 -19.90 6.02 5.95
N GLY A 82 -20.03 6.28 7.25
CA GLY A 82 -20.97 5.55 8.13
C GLY A 82 -20.48 4.21 8.67
N LEU A 83 -19.20 3.85 8.52
CA LEU A 83 -18.65 2.58 9.03
C LEU A 83 -18.90 2.38 10.54
N LYS A 84 -18.75 3.44 11.35
CA LYS A 84 -19.04 3.37 12.79
C LYS A 84 -20.50 3.00 13.07
N ALA A 85 -21.46 3.64 12.38
CA ALA A 85 -22.88 3.36 12.58
C ALA A 85 -23.23 1.93 12.15
N LEU A 86 -22.60 1.42 11.07
CA LEU A 86 -22.73 0.02 10.68
C LEU A 86 -22.19 -0.92 11.77
N ASN A 87 -21.00 -0.65 12.30
CA ASN A 87 -20.41 -1.46 13.37
C ASN A 87 -21.28 -1.46 14.64
N ASP A 88 -21.82 -0.30 15.01
CA ASP A 88 -22.66 -0.16 16.21
C ASP A 88 -24.00 -0.91 16.04
N ARG A 89 -24.51 -1.04 14.80
CA ARG A 89 -25.79 -1.73 14.49
C ARG A 89 -25.64 -3.23 14.22
N GLU A 90 -24.60 -3.63 13.49
CA GLU A 90 -24.44 -5.00 12.94
C GLU A 90 -23.17 -5.70 13.42
N GLY A 91 -22.37 -5.04 14.25
CA GLY A 91 -21.12 -5.56 14.78
C GLY A 91 -19.93 -5.40 13.83
N HIS A 92 -18.73 -5.57 14.38
CA HIS A 92 -17.47 -5.37 13.65
C HIS A 92 -17.28 -6.30 12.45
N LEU A 93 -17.85 -7.51 12.48
CA LEU A 93 -17.75 -8.44 11.35
C LEU A 93 -18.42 -7.88 10.08
N ALA A 94 -19.52 -7.12 10.23
CA ALA A 94 -20.19 -6.46 9.13
C ALA A 94 -19.34 -5.31 8.55
N GLY A 95 -18.71 -4.51 9.41
CA GLY A 95 -17.75 -3.48 8.98
C GLY A 95 -16.55 -4.07 8.27
N ASP A 96 -15.96 -5.14 8.79
CA ASP A 96 -14.86 -5.86 8.16
C ASP A 96 -15.25 -6.41 6.79
N ALA A 97 -16.48 -6.91 6.63
CA ALA A 97 -16.99 -7.37 5.34
C ALA A 97 -17.13 -6.21 4.34
N LEU A 98 -17.61 -5.04 4.78
CA LEU A 98 -17.66 -3.83 3.94
C LEU A 98 -16.25 -3.39 3.52
N LEU A 99 -15.31 -3.34 4.45
CA LEU A 99 -13.91 -2.99 4.19
C LEU A 99 -13.25 -3.94 3.19
N ARG A 100 -13.47 -5.26 3.34
CA ARG A 100 -12.97 -6.27 2.39
C ARG A 100 -13.56 -6.09 0.99
N ARG A 101 -14.88 -5.87 0.89
CA ARG A 101 -15.55 -5.65 -0.40
C ARG A 101 -15.05 -4.38 -1.09
N PHE A 102 -14.89 -3.30 -0.33
CA PHE A 102 -14.35 -2.05 -0.86
C PHE A 102 -12.89 -2.22 -1.32
N GLY A 103 -12.08 -2.89 -0.51
CA GLY A 103 -10.70 -3.23 -0.86
C GLY A 103 -10.60 -4.06 -2.15
N ALA A 104 -11.46 -5.07 -2.30
CA ALA A 104 -11.53 -5.89 -3.52
C ALA A 104 -11.91 -5.07 -4.76
N CYS A 105 -12.84 -4.12 -4.63
CA CYS A 105 -13.20 -3.18 -5.70
C CYS A 105 -11.98 -2.34 -6.14
N LEU A 106 -11.27 -1.73 -5.19
CA LEU A 106 -10.06 -0.94 -5.48
C LEU A 106 -8.97 -1.79 -6.10
N GLN A 107 -8.80 -3.03 -5.65
CA GLN A 107 -7.81 -3.95 -6.21
C GLN A 107 -8.16 -4.36 -7.65
N ALA A 108 -9.44 -4.52 -7.97
CA ALA A 108 -9.89 -4.80 -9.34
C ALA A 108 -9.67 -3.61 -10.27
N LEU A 109 -9.98 -2.38 -9.81
CA LEU A 109 -9.70 -1.14 -10.54
C LEU A 109 -8.20 -0.96 -10.79
N ALA A 110 -7.38 -1.14 -9.75
CA ALA A 110 -5.92 -1.09 -9.85
C ALA A 110 -5.40 -2.09 -10.88
N ARG A 111 -5.82 -3.35 -10.81
CA ARG A 111 -5.39 -4.39 -11.77
C ARG A 111 -5.80 -4.08 -13.21
N SER A 112 -7.02 -3.60 -13.43
CA SER A 112 -7.55 -3.38 -14.78
C SER A 112 -6.90 -2.18 -15.48
N HIS A 113 -6.49 -1.17 -14.70
CA HIS A 113 -6.00 0.10 -15.25
C HIS A 113 -4.51 0.37 -14.98
N GLY A 114 -3.78 -0.60 -14.39
CA GLY A 114 -2.37 -0.44 -14.03
C GLY A 114 -2.15 0.51 -12.86
N GLY A 115 -3.10 0.59 -11.93
CA GLY A 115 -3.06 1.42 -10.73
C GLY A 115 -2.55 0.70 -9.48
N ARG A 116 -2.61 1.40 -8.35
CA ARG A 116 -2.16 0.94 -7.02
C ARG A 116 -3.18 1.37 -5.96
N GLY A 117 -3.78 0.40 -5.25
CA GLY A 117 -4.76 0.65 -4.20
C GLY A 117 -4.15 0.54 -2.79
N PHE A 118 -4.61 1.39 -1.88
CA PHE A 118 -4.10 1.49 -0.53
C PHE A 118 -5.21 1.66 0.52
N ARG A 119 -4.97 1.15 1.74
CA ARG A 119 -5.75 1.47 2.94
C ARG A 119 -4.87 2.24 3.93
N LEU A 120 -5.35 3.41 4.35
CA LEU A 120 -4.57 4.35 5.17
C LEU A 120 -4.86 4.20 6.66
N GLY A 121 -6.01 3.63 7.00
CA GLY A 121 -6.52 3.44 8.35
C GLY A 121 -7.98 2.99 8.32
N GLY A 122 -8.64 3.01 9.48
CA GLY A 122 -10.05 2.65 9.73
C GLY A 122 -10.91 2.45 8.47
N ASP A 123 -11.46 3.55 7.97
CA ASP A 123 -12.34 3.70 6.80
C ASP A 123 -11.69 4.48 5.64
N GLU A 124 -10.40 4.80 5.74
CA GLU A 124 -9.67 5.64 4.78
C GLU A 124 -8.88 4.81 3.75
N PHE A 125 -9.00 5.17 2.48
CA PHE A 125 -8.38 4.49 1.35
C PHE A 125 -7.77 5.48 0.36
N ALA A 126 -6.83 5.00 -0.44
CA ALA A 126 -6.32 5.73 -1.59
C ALA A 126 -6.21 4.83 -2.82
N LEU A 127 -6.26 5.44 -4.01
CA LEU A 127 -6.06 4.75 -5.27
C LEU A 127 -5.29 5.68 -6.21
N ILE A 128 -4.14 5.20 -6.69
CA ILE A 128 -3.39 5.85 -7.77
C ILE A 128 -3.73 5.12 -9.06
N LEU A 129 -4.16 5.85 -10.09
CA LEU A 129 -4.53 5.26 -11.39
C LEU A 129 -4.40 6.30 -12.52
N PRO A 130 -4.33 5.88 -13.79
CA PRO A 130 -4.29 6.82 -14.92
C PRO A 130 -5.57 7.65 -15.04
N GLU A 131 -5.49 8.96 -15.27
CA GLU A 131 -6.63 9.89 -15.32
C GLU A 131 -7.75 9.42 -16.25
N ARG A 132 -7.41 8.78 -17.38
CA ARG A 132 -8.38 8.20 -18.33
C ARG A 132 -9.35 7.20 -17.69
N ALA A 133 -8.96 6.54 -16.60
CA ALA A 133 -9.77 5.56 -15.88
C ALA A 133 -10.57 6.17 -14.71
N LEU A 134 -10.41 7.48 -14.43
CA LEU A 134 -11.09 8.16 -13.31
C LEU A 134 -12.62 8.06 -13.42
N GLY A 135 -13.17 8.15 -14.63
CA GLY A 135 -14.62 8.05 -14.86
C GLY A 135 -15.18 6.64 -14.59
N GLU A 136 -14.42 5.59 -14.87
CA GLU A 136 -14.80 4.21 -14.55
C GLU A 136 -14.66 3.94 -13.05
N ALA A 137 -13.56 4.39 -12.45
CA ALA A 137 -13.33 4.30 -11.01
C ALA A 137 -14.48 4.96 -10.23
N ARG A 138 -14.90 6.18 -10.61
CA ARG A 138 -16.03 6.86 -9.96
C ARG A 138 -17.32 6.06 -10.05
N ARG A 139 -17.67 5.52 -11.23
CA ARG A 139 -18.87 4.70 -11.42
C ARG A 139 -18.85 3.43 -10.57
N ALA A 140 -17.71 2.74 -10.50
CA ALA A 140 -17.57 1.57 -9.65
C ALA A 140 -17.74 1.89 -8.15
N LEU A 141 -17.32 3.10 -7.74
CA LEU A 141 -17.41 3.56 -6.35
C LEU A 141 -18.81 4.05 -5.95
N GLU A 142 -19.72 4.29 -6.89
CA GLU A 142 -21.13 4.65 -6.60
C GLU A 142 -21.88 3.54 -5.84
N ALA A 143 -21.42 2.30 -5.95
CA ALA A 143 -21.96 1.17 -5.18
C ALA A 143 -21.64 1.23 -3.67
N PHE A 144 -20.84 2.20 -3.23
CA PHE A 144 -20.39 2.33 -1.85
C PHE A 144 -20.71 3.73 -1.29
N PRO A 145 -21.04 3.83 0.01
CA PRO A 145 -21.17 5.12 0.67
C PRO A 145 -19.77 5.70 0.89
N VAL A 146 -19.24 6.43 -0.10
CA VAL A 146 -17.86 6.91 -0.06
C VAL A 146 -17.75 8.39 -0.40
N SER A 147 -17.04 9.14 0.42
CA SER A 147 -16.62 10.51 0.13
C SER A 147 -15.26 10.48 -0.57
N LEU A 148 -15.11 11.22 -1.68
CA LEU A 148 -13.91 11.15 -2.52
C LEU A 148 -13.32 12.53 -2.81
N GLY A 149 -12.00 12.58 -2.85
CA GLY A 149 -11.19 13.69 -3.33
C GLY A 149 -10.18 13.19 -4.34
N VAL A 150 -9.88 14.02 -5.34
CA VAL A 150 -8.97 13.67 -6.45
C VAL A 150 -7.95 14.77 -6.60
N ALA A 151 -6.68 14.41 -6.75
CA ALA A 151 -5.60 15.31 -7.15
C ALA A 151 -4.81 14.70 -8.32
N ARG A 152 -4.41 15.52 -9.29
CA ARG A 152 -3.64 15.10 -10.46
C ARG A 152 -2.16 15.25 -10.22
N ALA A 153 -1.34 14.41 -10.84
CA ALA A 153 0.12 14.48 -10.72
C ALA A 153 0.70 15.88 -11.02
N GLU A 154 0.03 16.67 -11.88
CA GLU A 154 0.44 18.02 -12.25
C GLU A 154 0.14 19.08 -11.16
N GLU A 155 -0.66 18.76 -10.15
CA GLU A 155 -1.09 19.70 -9.10
C GLU A 155 -0.16 19.72 -7.89
N GLY A 156 0.82 18.80 -7.82
CA GLY A 156 1.76 18.72 -6.71
C GLY A 156 2.51 17.40 -6.66
N GLN A 157 3.36 17.25 -5.66
CA GLN A 157 4.20 16.07 -5.48
C GLN A 157 4.28 15.66 -4.01
N GLY A 158 4.55 14.38 -3.77
CA GLY A 158 4.72 13.83 -2.43
C GLY A 158 3.52 14.12 -1.52
N GLN A 159 3.82 14.67 -0.34
CA GLN A 159 2.82 14.93 0.70
C GLN A 159 1.82 16.02 0.31
N ALA A 160 2.24 17.06 -0.42
CA ALA A 160 1.35 18.15 -0.83
C ALA A 160 0.20 17.65 -1.74
N LEU A 161 0.48 16.63 -2.55
CA LEU A 161 -0.54 16.01 -3.41
C LEU A 161 -1.58 15.24 -2.59
N LEU A 162 -1.13 14.53 -1.56
CA LEU A 162 -2.01 13.83 -0.62
C LEU A 162 -2.89 14.82 0.15
N GLU A 163 -2.31 15.89 0.68
CA GLU A 163 -3.05 16.95 1.37
C GLU A 163 -4.11 17.59 0.48
N LEU A 164 -3.80 17.84 -0.79
CA LEU A 164 -4.77 18.39 -1.74
C LEU A 164 -5.95 17.44 -1.99
N ALA A 165 -5.68 16.15 -2.21
CA ALA A 165 -6.72 15.14 -2.40
C ALA A 165 -7.57 14.96 -1.13
N ASP A 166 -6.94 14.94 0.05
CA ASP A 166 -7.59 14.83 1.34
C ASP A 166 -8.52 16.02 1.64
N GLN A 167 -8.05 17.26 1.41
CA GLN A 167 -8.88 18.45 1.55
C GLN A 167 -10.13 18.38 0.67
N ARG A 168 -9.97 17.96 -0.60
CA ARG A 168 -11.10 17.79 -1.53
C ARG A 168 -12.09 16.72 -1.04
N MET A 169 -11.59 15.62 -0.51
CA MET A 169 -12.40 14.56 0.12
C MET A 169 -13.18 15.11 1.32
N TYR A 170 -12.50 15.83 2.20
CA TYR A 170 -13.11 16.45 3.38
C TYR A 170 -14.24 17.42 3.00
N TRP A 171 -14.04 18.26 1.99
CA TRP A 171 -15.09 19.14 1.46
C TRP A 171 -16.28 18.36 0.89
N ALA A 172 -16.05 17.25 0.18
CA ALA A 172 -17.11 16.37 -0.30
C ALA A 172 -17.91 15.76 0.86
N LYS A 173 -17.23 15.22 1.88
CA LYS A 173 -17.85 14.63 3.08
C LYS A 173 -18.72 15.64 3.82
N ARG A 174 -18.25 16.88 3.97
CA ARG A 174 -19.02 17.97 4.60
C ARG A 174 -20.27 18.35 3.82
N ARG A 175 -20.21 18.36 2.48
CA ARG A 175 -21.37 18.68 1.63
C ARG A 175 -22.47 17.63 1.81
N LYS A 176 -22.12 16.35 1.83
CA LYS A 176 -23.09 15.26 2.07
C LYS A 176 -23.77 15.41 3.42
N LYS A 177 -23.01 15.61 4.51
CA LYS A 177 -23.56 15.82 5.87
C LYS A 177 -24.53 17.00 5.95
N ARG A 178 -24.29 18.07 5.18
CA ARG A 178 -25.17 19.25 5.11
C ARG A 178 -26.43 19.03 4.27
N GLN A 179 -26.44 18.04 3.39
CA GLN A 179 -27.61 17.67 2.57
C GLN A 179 -28.49 16.61 3.25
N THR A 180 -28.00 15.99 4.34
CA THR A 180 -28.76 15.06 5.20
C THR A 180 -29.34 15.67 6.50
N PRO A 181 -29.89 16.90 6.56
CA PRO A 181 -30.69 17.32 7.72
C PRO A 181 -32.19 17.03 7.49
N SER A 182 -32.82 16.42 8.50
CA SER A 182 -34.27 16.22 8.68
C SER A 182 -34.91 14.95 8.11
N SER A 183 -34.90 13.90 8.94
CA SER A 183 -36.08 13.03 9.16
C SER A 183 -36.07 12.59 10.63
N ALA A 184 -36.30 13.56 11.52
CA ALA A 184 -36.62 13.30 12.91
C ALA A 184 -37.79 14.23 13.27
N THR A 185 -38.99 13.71 13.07
CA THR A 185 -40.25 14.09 13.73
C THR A 185 -40.89 12.79 14.14
#